data_AF-A0A1I4E2C5-F1
#
_entry.id   AF-A0A1I4E2C5-F1
#
_cell.length_a   1.000
_cell.length_b   1.000
_cell.length_c   1.000
_cell.angle_alpha   90.00
_cell.angle_beta   90.00
_cell.angle_gamma   90.00
#
_symmetry.space_group_name_H-M   'P 1'
#
loop_
_entity.id
_entity.type
_entity.pdbx_description
1 polymer ?
#
loop_
_entity_poly.entity_id
_entity_poly.type
_entity_poly.pdbx_seq_one_letter_code
_entity_poly.pdbx_strand_id
1 'polypeptide(L)'
;MTDYSMYKYFKGEKENPFDKEKQNAEYMFWLYEASFEKDFSGWGSHDWYYFFDGYGMGDAFMKLLRDPADYDRPSKDKKKQIFDLWLEYLFTHKLYAEYGGENWHKKEYNRITVAQ
;
A
#
# COMPACT_ATOMS: atom_id res chain seq x y z
N MET A 1 5.59 -1.76 20.32
CA MET A 1 4.99 -2.74 19.38
C MET A 1 4.65 -1.99 18.11
N THR A 2 4.92 -2.53 16.92
CA THR A 2 4.54 -1.87 15.65
C THR A 2 3.04 -2.00 15.45
N ASP A 3 2.37 -0.90 15.11
CA ASP A 3 0.94 -0.90 14.80
C ASP A 3 0.71 -1.28 13.33
N TYR A 4 -0.14 -2.29 13.11
CA TYR A 4 -0.53 -2.82 11.81
C TYR A 4 -2.03 -2.63 11.51
N SER A 5 -2.72 -1.83 12.31
CA SER A 5 -4.17 -1.60 12.21
C SER A 5 -4.62 -1.01 10.87
N MET A 6 -3.73 -0.32 10.15
CA MET A 6 -4.03 0.28 8.84
C MET A 6 -4.16 -0.74 7.70
N TYR A 7 -3.53 -1.91 7.84
CA TYR A 7 -3.61 -2.99 6.86
C TYR A 7 -4.88 -3.81 7.07
N LYS A 8 -5.46 -4.34 6.00
CA LYS A 8 -6.64 -5.20 6.10
C LYS A 8 -6.27 -6.66 6.33
N TYR A 9 -5.24 -7.14 5.63
CA TYR A 9 -4.85 -8.55 5.58
C TYR A 9 -3.54 -8.83 6.31
N PHE A 10 -2.53 -7.97 6.18
CA PHE A 10 -1.22 -8.15 6.84
C PHE A 10 -1.23 -7.58 8.27
N LYS A 11 -1.01 -8.41 9.30
CA LYS A 11 -0.96 -7.99 10.71
C LYS A 11 0.43 -8.14 11.34
N GLY A 12 1.47 -8.27 10.52
CA GLY A 12 2.85 -8.46 10.96
C GLY A 12 3.29 -9.93 11.00
N GLU A 13 2.51 -10.85 10.42
CA GLU A 13 2.88 -12.25 10.30
C GLU A 13 4.14 -12.42 9.43
N LYS A 14 5.00 -13.37 9.80
CA LYS A 14 6.20 -13.69 8.99
C LYS A 14 5.88 -14.49 7.74
N GLU A 15 4.81 -15.30 7.82
CA GLU A 15 4.35 -16.18 6.76
C GLU A 15 2.90 -15.85 6.43
N ASN A 16 2.54 -15.95 5.16
CA ASN A 16 1.18 -15.68 4.70
C ASN A 16 0.22 -16.71 5.32
N PRO A 17 -0.80 -16.30 6.11
CA PRO A 17 -1.73 -17.23 6.74
C PRO A 17 -2.78 -17.79 5.77
N PHE A 18 -2.87 -17.24 4.55
CA PHE A 18 -3.85 -17.65 3.54
C PHE A 18 -3.30 -18.75 2.63
N ASP A 19 -4.23 -19.56 2.11
CA ASP A 19 -3.93 -20.73 1.29
C ASP A 19 -3.39 -20.32 -0.10
N LYS A 20 -2.11 -20.62 -0.35
CA LYS A 20 -1.42 -20.36 -1.62
C LYS A 20 -1.98 -21.18 -2.78
N GLU A 21 -2.54 -22.36 -2.53
CA GLU A 21 -3.09 -23.22 -3.58
C GLU A 21 -4.39 -22.63 -4.15
N LYS A 22 -5.14 -21.92 -3.31
CA LYS A 22 -6.39 -21.27 -3.70
C LYS A 22 -6.19 -19.90 -4.35
N GLN A 23 -5.02 -19.27 -4.17
CA GLN A 23 -4.66 -17.91 -4.65
C GLN A 23 -5.84 -16.92 -4.54
N ASN A 24 -6.55 -16.95 -3.41
CA ASN A 24 -7.73 -16.11 -3.24
C ASN A 24 -7.33 -14.63 -3.07
N ALA A 25 -8.31 -13.72 -3.13
CA ALA A 25 -8.04 -12.28 -3.01
C ALA A 25 -7.28 -11.92 -1.73
N GLU A 26 -7.55 -12.63 -0.63
CA GLU A 26 -6.90 -12.43 0.67
C GLU A 26 -5.41 -12.77 0.62
N TYR A 27 -5.05 -13.92 0.02
CA TYR A 27 -3.66 -14.31 -0.22
C TYR A 27 -2.91 -13.23 -1.01
N MET A 28 -3.52 -12.74 -2.09
CA MET A 28 -2.94 -11.71 -2.96
C MET A 28 -2.76 -10.38 -2.22
N PHE A 29 -3.80 -9.89 -1.53
CA PHE A 29 -3.73 -8.61 -0.81
C PHE A 29 -2.79 -8.65 0.39
N TRP A 30 -2.68 -9.79 1.07
CA TRP A 30 -1.65 -9.98 2.10
C TRP A 30 -0.25 -9.77 1.54
N LEU A 31 0.07 -10.34 0.37
CA LEU A 31 1.40 -10.16 -0.25
C LEU A 31 1.67 -8.70 -0.61
N TYR A 32 0.65 -8.03 -1.13
CA TYR A 32 0.72 -6.60 -1.46
C TYR A 32 0.99 -5.75 -0.22
N GLU A 33 0.22 -5.92 0.86
CA GLU A 33 0.43 -5.17 2.11
C GLU A 33 1.77 -5.51 2.79
N ALA A 34 2.18 -6.77 2.78
CA ALA A 34 3.49 -7.20 3.29
C ALA A 34 4.66 -6.59 2.48
N SER A 35 4.50 -6.46 1.16
CA SER A 35 5.50 -5.80 0.31
C SER A 35 5.63 -4.32 0.62
N PHE A 36 4.49 -3.63 0.80
CA PHE A 36 4.50 -2.23 1.21
C PHE A 36 5.16 -2.05 2.59
N GLU A 37 4.88 -2.91 3.57
CA GLU A 37 5.54 -2.85 4.88
C GLU A 37 7.06 -2.95 4.75
N LYS A 38 7.53 -3.92 3.95
CA LYS A 38 8.94 -4.12 3.71
C LYS A 38 9.56 -2.89 3.05
N ASP A 39 8.93 -2.36 2.00
CA ASP A 39 9.43 -1.19 1.29
C ASP A 39 9.44 0.04 2.20
N PHE A 40 8.40 0.27 3.00
CA PHE A 40 8.38 1.37 3.97
C PHE A 40 9.49 1.23 5.04
N SER A 41 9.83 0.00 5.41
CA SER A 41 10.93 -0.29 6.35
C SER A 41 12.33 -0.22 5.71
N GLY A 42 12.44 -0.33 4.39
CA GLY A 42 13.72 -0.27 3.67
C GLY A 42 14.02 1.10 3.08
N TRP A 43 13.04 1.69 2.41
CA TRP A 43 13.19 2.80 1.48
C TRP A 43 13.27 4.17 2.18
N GLY A 44 14.10 5.04 1.61
CA GLY A 44 14.13 6.47 1.93
C GLY A 44 13.09 7.24 1.13
N SER A 45 12.96 8.53 1.42
CA SER A 45 12.02 9.41 0.71
C SER A 45 12.37 9.55 -0.78
N HIS A 46 13.65 9.42 -1.12
CA HIS A 46 14.12 9.44 -2.50
C HIS A 46 13.61 8.24 -3.32
N ASP A 47 13.67 7.03 -2.76
CA ASP A 47 13.18 5.81 -3.41
C ASP A 47 11.66 5.90 -3.62
N TRP A 48 10.93 6.35 -2.59
CA TRP A 48 9.49 6.57 -2.67
C TRP A 48 9.12 7.63 -3.71
N TYR A 49 9.86 8.74 -3.76
CA TYR A 49 9.65 9.78 -4.75
C TYR A 49 9.76 9.20 -6.16
N TYR A 50 10.86 8.52 -6.49
CA TYR A 50 11.02 7.96 -7.84
C TYR A 50 10.01 6.86 -8.16
N PHE A 51 9.65 6.05 -7.17
CA PHE A 51 8.58 5.07 -7.33
C PHE A 51 7.28 5.76 -7.76
N PHE A 52 6.81 6.77 -7.02
CA PHE A 52 5.56 7.46 -7.32
C PHE A 52 5.66 8.34 -8.57
N ASP A 53 6.79 9.01 -8.79
CA ASP A 53 7.05 9.85 -9.96
C ASP A 53 6.99 9.05 -11.26
N GLY A 54 7.49 7.80 -11.25
CA GLY A 54 7.36 6.86 -12.37
C GLY A 54 5.92 6.56 -12.80
N TYR A 55 4.93 6.87 -11.95
CA TYR A 55 3.49 6.75 -12.24
C TYR A 55 2.76 8.10 -12.24
N GLY A 56 3.48 9.24 -12.26
CA GLY A 56 2.88 10.58 -12.25
C GLY A 56 2.32 11.03 -10.89
N MET A 57 2.72 10.37 -9.81
CA MET A 57 2.24 10.62 -8.44
C MET A 57 3.32 11.26 -7.53
N GLY A 58 4.47 11.64 -8.08
CA GLY A 58 5.61 12.22 -7.33
C GLY A 58 5.23 13.49 -6.57
N ASP A 59 4.52 14.41 -7.21
CA ASP A 59 4.02 15.64 -6.56
C ASP A 59 3.05 15.35 -5.40
N ALA A 60 2.21 14.33 -5.55
CA ALA A 60 1.28 13.92 -4.50
C ALA A 60 2.04 13.39 -3.28
N PHE A 61 3.09 12.58 -3.52
CA PHE A 61 3.98 12.10 -2.48
C PHE A 61 4.72 13.25 -1.78
N MET A 62 5.32 14.19 -2.52
CA MET A 62 6.04 15.32 -1.92
C MET A 62 5.14 16.20 -1.04
N LYS A 63 3.85 16.33 -1.36
CA LYS A 63 2.88 17.06 -0.52
C LYS A 63 2.60 16.38 0.83
N LEU A 64 2.90 15.08 0.97
CA LEU A 64 2.80 14.36 2.25
C LEU A 64 3.97 14.69 3.17
N LEU A 65 5.16 14.89 2.60
CA LEU A 65 6.40 15.25 3.30
C LEU A 65 6.41 16.76 3.63
N ARG A 66 5.54 17.19 4.53
CA ARG A 66 5.44 18.61 4.92
C ARG A 66 6.51 19.04 5.93
N ASP A 67 7.04 18.10 6.68
CA ASP A 67 8.12 18.35 7.63
C ASP A 67 9.46 18.09 6.94
N PRO A 68 10.44 19.02 6.99
CA PRO A 68 11.77 18.77 6.48
C PRO A 68 12.44 17.51 7.03
N ALA A 69 12.08 17.07 8.24
CA ALA A 69 12.56 15.81 8.81
C ALA A 69 12.12 14.57 7.99
N ASP A 70 11.02 14.66 7.25
CA ASP A 70 10.53 13.58 6.38
C ASP A 70 11.27 13.52 5.03
N TYR A 71 12.15 14.47 4.69
CA TYR A 71 12.81 14.53 3.36
C TYR A 71 13.90 13.48 3.16
N ASP A 72 14.51 12.97 4.23
CA ASP A 72 15.45 11.84 4.14
C ASP A 72 14.68 10.52 4.15
N ARG A 73 13.75 10.39 5.10
CA ARG A 73 12.93 9.20 5.27
C ARG A 73 11.55 9.56 5.80
N PRO A 74 10.46 8.96 5.28
CA PRO A 74 9.14 9.24 5.80
C PRO A 74 9.01 8.75 7.25
N SER A 75 8.53 9.62 8.14
CA SER A 75 8.22 9.22 9.51
C SER A 75 7.05 8.23 9.57
N LYS A 76 6.94 7.54 10.71
CA LYS A 76 5.83 6.61 10.97
C LYS A 76 4.46 7.30 10.86
N ASP A 77 4.40 8.59 11.17
CA ASP A 77 3.18 9.39 11.13
C ASP A 77 2.71 9.68 9.69
N LYS A 78 3.59 9.50 8.69
CA LYS A 78 3.26 9.58 7.25
C LYS A 78 2.90 8.25 6.63
N LYS A 79 3.17 7.15 7.34
CA LYS A 79 3.03 5.79 6.80
C LYS A 79 1.63 5.53 6.26
N LYS A 80 0.59 5.96 6.99
CA LYS A 80 -0.80 5.76 6.57
C LYS A 80 -1.11 6.54 5.28
N GLN A 81 -0.71 7.80 5.19
CA GLN A 81 -0.98 8.63 4.01
C GLN A 81 -0.22 8.12 2.79
N ILE A 82 1.02 7.64 2.99
CA ILE A 82 1.81 7.00 1.94
C ILE A 82 1.19 5.67 1.53
N PHE A 83 0.66 4.89 2.47
CA PHE A 83 -0.10 3.68 2.18
C PHE A 83 -1.37 3.98 1.37
N ASP A 84 -2.12 5.02 1.73
CA ASP A 84 -3.31 5.45 0.98
C ASP A 84 -2.95 5.83 -0.47
N LEU A 85 -1.84 6.57 -0.68
CA LEU A 85 -1.32 6.91 -2.01
C LEU A 85 -0.84 5.65 -2.78
N TRP A 86 -0.22 4.72 -2.07
CA TRP A 86 0.22 3.45 -2.64
C TRP A 86 -0.96 2.55 -3.04
N LEU A 87 -2.07 2.55 -2.29
CA LEU A 87 -3.30 1.85 -2.68
C LEU A 87 -3.90 2.49 -3.94
N GLU A 88 -3.84 3.81 -4.08
CA GLU A 88 -4.23 4.47 -5.32
C GLU A 88 -3.39 3.95 -6.49
N TYR A 89 -2.07 3.97 -6.39
CA TYR A 89 -1.17 3.34 -7.37
C TYR A 89 -1.56 1.88 -7.67
N LEU A 90 -1.78 1.08 -6.62
CA LEU A 90 -2.07 -0.34 -6.73
C LEU A 90 -3.31 -0.55 -7.59
N PHE A 91 -4.38 0.23 -7.39
CA PHE A 91 -5.63 0.04 -8.12
C PHE A 91 -5.71 0.81 -9.45
N THR A 92 -4.89 1.82 -9.68
CA THR A 92 -4.90 2.59 -10.94
C THR A 92 -3.90 2.05 -11.96
N HIS A 93 -2.77 1.48 -11.51
CA HIS A 93 -1.68 1.07 -12.39
C HIS A 93 -1.34 -0.42 -12.32
N LYS A 94 -1.45 -1.06 -11.15
CA LYS A 94 -1.03 -2.47 -10.98
C LYS A 94 -2.18 -3.46 -11.17
N LEU A 95 -3.31 -3.19 -10.54
CA LEU A 95 -4.54 -3.97 -10.53
C LEU A 95 -5.66 -3.18 -11.23
N TYR A 96 -5.33 -2.47 -12.31
CA TYR A 96 -6.26 -1.63 -13.04
C TYR A 96 -7.43 -2.46 -13.61
N ALA A 97 -8.56 -1.80 -13.86
CA ALA A 97 -9.69 -2.46 -14.49
C ALA A 97 -9.40 -2.67 -15.98
N GLU A 98 -9.42 -3.91 -16.44
CA GLU A 98 -9.36 -4.19 -17.87
C GLU A 98 -10.65 -3.66 -18.54
N TYR A 99 -10.50 -3.04 -19.72
CA TYR A 99 -11.60 -2.58 -20.59
C TYR A 99 -12.55 -1.53 -20.01
N GLY A 100 -12.08 -0.69 -19.06
CA GLY A 100 -12.85 0.47 -18.57
C GLY A 100 -14.04 0.12 -17.66
N GLY A 101 -14.13 -1.13 -17.20
CA GLY A 101 -15.14 -1.58 -16.25
C GLY A 101 -14.84 -1.19 -14.79
N GLU A 102 -15.70 -1.64 -13.87
CA GLU A 102 -15.46 -1.50 -12.42
C GLU A 102 -14.20 -2.28 -12.02
N ASN A 103 -13.30 -1.66 -11.25
CA ASN A 103 -12.13 -2.36 -10.73
C ASN A 103 -12.55 -3.36 -9.64
N TRP A 104 -12.70 -4.63 -10.05
CA TRP A 104 -13.08 -5.72 -9.14
C TRP A 104 -12.14 -5.85 -7.95
N HIS A 105 -10.82 -5.69 -8.12
CA HIS A 105 -9.86 -5.76 -7.03
C HIS A 105 -10.09 -4.64 -6.00
N LYS A 106 -10.30 -3.40 -6.46
CA LYS A 106 -10.61 -2.27 -5.57
C LYS A 106 -11.91 -2.49 -4.82
N LYS A 107 -12.93 -3.02 -5.50
CA LYS A 107 -14.21 -3.37 -4.88
C LYS A 107 -14.05 -4.45 -3.82
N GLU A 108 -13.34 -5.52 -4.14
CA GLU A 108 -13.09 -6.64 -3.25
C GLU A 108 -12.29 -6.20 -2.01
N TYR A 109 -11.25 -5.40 -2.21
CA TYR A 109 -10.48 -4.81 -1.12
C TYR A 109 -11.35 -3.93 -0.20
N ASN A 110 -12.28 -3.16 -0.76
CA ASN A 110 -13.16 -2.28 0.00
C ASN A 110 -14.36 -3.00 0.65
N ARG A 111 -14.79 -4.13 0.11
CA ARG A 111 -15.89 -4.97 0.62
C ARG A 111 -15.65 -5.39 2.06
N ILE A 112 -14.40 -5.62 2.43
CA ILE A 112 -13.99 -5.77 3.83
C ILE A 112 -13.92 -4.37 4.44
N THR A 113 -15.09 -3.81 4.76
CA THR A 113 -15.21 -2.71 5.71
C THR A 113 -15.53 -3.33 7.06
N VAL A 114 -14.76 -2.94 8.07
CA VAL A 114 -14.76 -3.47 9.44
C VAL A 114 -16.19 -3.70 9.94
N ALA A 115 -16.58 -4.96 10.15
CA ALA A 115 -17.58 -5.25 11.16
C ALA A 115 -16.93 -4.91 12.50
N GLN A 116 -17.17 -3.68 12.98
CA GLN A 116 -16.93 -3.32 14.36
C GLN A 116 -18.07 -3.86 15.22
#